data_AF-A0A2K8UDE7-F1
#
_entry.id   AF-A0A2K8UDE7-F1
#
_cell.length_a   1.000
_cell.length_b   1.000
_cell.length_c   1.000
_cell.angle_alpha   90.00
_cell.angle_beta   90.00
_cell.angle_gamma   90.00
#
_symmetry.space_group_name_H-M   'P 1'
#
loop_
_entity.id
_entity.type
_entity.pdbx_description
1 polymer ?
#
loop_
_entity_poly.entity_id
_entity_poly.type
_entity_poly.pdbx_seq_one_letter_code
_entity_poly.pdbx_strand_id
1 'polypeptide(L)'
;MNGNYNVLVDQPSGLGTTYPAVADTGITQQIPRYDGTTLVADQTLFLLWGGPNDIFLGLATRPNDMLTVINDALGAMASNIQTLAGLDAEHILVPGMPDLGKTPEALAAGPVVSEQMSQISAFYNLGLAGLLDMLDRP
;
A
#
# COMPACT_ATOMS: atom_id res chain seq x y z
N MET A 1 -2.00 1.89 13.66
CA MET A 1 -0.85 2.69 13.20
C MET A 1 -1.16 3.09 11.76
N ASN A 2 -0.95 4.35 11.36
CA ASN A 2 -1.31 4.83 10.01
C ASN A 2 -0.34 4.24 8.96
N GLY A 3 -0.87 3.43 8.06
CA GLY A 3 -0.13 2.68 7.03
C GLY A 3 0.47 3.51 5.88
N ASN A 4 1.03 2.82 4.89
CA ASN A 4 1.92 3.25 3.81
C ASN A 4 3.34 3.59 4.28
N TYR A 5 4.06 2.56 4.72
CA TYR A 5 5.44 2.73 5.16
C TYR A 5 6.44 2.70 4.01
N ASN A 6 7.63 3.25 4.26
CA ASN A 6 8.83 2.96 3.48
C ASN A 6 9.76 2.15 4.38
N VAL A 7 9.98 0.87 4.04
CA VAL A 7 10.81 -0.05 4.81
C VAL A 7 11.86 -0.70 3.92
N LEU A 8 13.01 -1.04 4.51
CA LEU A 8 13.98 -1.90 3.86
C LEU A 8 13.54 -3.35 4.06
N VAL A 9 13.70 -4.13 3.00
CA VAL A 9 13.78 -5.58 3.08
C VAL A 9 14.89 -5.95 4.09
N ASP A 10 14.61 -6.89 4.99
CA ASP A 10 15.52 -7.43 6.02
C ASP A 10 15.97 -6.51 7.18
N GLN A 11 15.45 -5.29 7.32
CA GLN A 11 15.76 -4.42 8.47
C GLN A 11 14.48 -3.76 9.01
N PRO A 12 13.91 -4.20 10.15
CA PRO A 12 12.67 -3.65 10.70
C PRO A 12 12.75 -2.17 11.17
N SER A 13 13.83 -1.46 10.84
CA SER A 13 13.91 -0.02 10.97
C SER A 13 13.49 0.59 9.63
N GLY A 14 12.37 1.32 9.61
CA GLY A 14 11.86 1.93 8.37
C GLY A 14 12.94 2.76 7.67
N LEU A 15 12.87 2.85 6.34
CA LEU A 15 13.79 3.61 5.48
C LEU A 15 14.07 5.01 6.05
N GLY A 16 13.11 5.64 6.74
CA GLY A 16 13.28 6.95 7.39
C GLY A 16 14.28 7.02 8.55
N THR A 17 14.63 5.92 9.18
CA THR A 17 15.65 5.89 10.26
C THR A 17 17.07 5.81 9.71
N THR A 18 17.26 4.99 8.68
CA THR A 18 18.54 4.82 7.96
C THR A 18 18.77 5.95 6.95
N TYR A 19 17.69 6.43 6.33
CA TYR A 19 17.66 7.48 5.32
C TYR A 19 16.57 8.50 5.66
N PRO A 20 16.87 9.51 6.49
CA PRO A 20 15.90 10.53 6.89
C PRO A 20 15.18 11.24 5.73
N ALA A 21 15.83 11.32 4.56
CA ALA A 21 15.26 11.88 3.34
C ALA A 21 14.03 11.13 2.80
N VAL A 22 13.85 9.87 3.19
CA VAL A 22 12.68 9.04 2.84
C VAL A 22 11.84 8.68 4.07
N ALA A 23 12.09 9.33 5.21
CA ALA A 23 11.12 9.34 6.31
C ALA A 23 9.84 10.03 5.84
N ASP A 24 8.68 9.56 6.31
CA ASP A 24 7.39 10.23 6.04
C ASP A 24 7.11 10.45 4.55
N THR A 25 7.47 9.48 3.71
CA THR A 25 7.22 9.48 2.26
C THR A 25 6.15 8.45 1.87
N GLY A 26 5.37 7.98 2.84
CA GLY A 26 4.15 7.19 2.59
C GLY A 26 3.13 7.96 1.76
N ILE A 27 2.20 7.22 1.14
CA ILE A 27 1.15 7.81 0.29
C ILE A 27 0.34 8.86 1.06
N THR A 28 0.03 8.61 2.33
CA THR A 28 -0.71 9.53 3.20
C THR A 28 0.01 10.88 3.40
N GLN A 29 1.34 10.92 3.24
CA GLN A 29 2.14 12.14 3.26
C GLN A 29 2.38 12.72 1.85
N GLN A 30 2.30 11.90 0.80
CA GLN A 30 2.41 12.36 -0.58
C GLN A 30 1.17 13.16 -1.01
N ILE A 31 -0.04 12.75 -0.58
CA ILE A 31 -1.28 13.45 -0.97
C ILE A 31 -1.29 14.92 -0.49
N PRO A 32 -0.98 15.27 0.78
CA PRO A 32 -0.91 16.67 1.20
C PRO A 32 0.23 17.48 0.56
N ARG A 33 1.27 16.81 0.04
CA ARG A 33 2.35 17.48 -0.71
C ARG A 33 1.95 17.79 -2.15
N TYR A 34 0.97 17.05 -2.67
CA TYR A 34 0.27 17.43 -3.89
C TYR A 34 -0.68 18.57 -3.53
N ASP A 35 -0.31 19.80 -3.90
CA ASP A 35 -1.03 21.02 -3.52
C ASP A 35 -2.39 21.21 -4.25
N GLY A 36 -2.77 20.27 -5.12
CA GLY A 36 -4.04 20.29 -5.87
C GLY A 36 -4.13 21.38 -6.93
N THR A 37 -3.13 22.27 -7.05
CA THR A 37 -3.23 23.47 -7.88
C THR A 37 -3.25 23.18 -9.38
N THR A 38 -2.77 22.00 -9.77
CA THR A 38 -2.75 21.52 -11.16
C THR A 38 -3.91 20.57 -11.47
N LEU A 39 -4.77 20.26 -10.49
CA LEU A 39 -5.89 19.36 -10.70
C LEU A 39 -6.91 20.00 -11.66
N VAL A 40 -7.22 19.27 -12.72
CA VAL A 40 -8.43 19.46 -13.52
C VAL A 40 -9.20 18.15 -13.45
N ALA A 41 -10.31 18.14 -12.70
CA ALA A 41 -10.98 16.92 -12.20
C ALA A 41 -11.25 15.87 -13.30
N ASP A 42 -11.80 16.30 -14.44
CA ASP A 42 -12.17 15.45 -15.58
C ASP A 42 -10.99 15.08 -16.51
N GLN A 43 -9.81 15.66 -16.29
CA GLN A 43 -8.61 15.45 -17.12
C GLN A 43 -7.47 14.78 -16.36
N THR A 44 -7.55 14.70 -15.03
CA THR A 44 -6.47 14.20 -14.19
C THR A 44 -6.74 12.75 -13.82
N LEU A 45 -5.82 11.85 -14.20
CA LEU A 45 -5.79 10.48 -13.70
C LEU A 45 -4.78 10.36 -12.55
N PHE A 46 -5.26 10.07 -11.34
CA PHE A 46 -4.39 9.70 -10.24
C PHE A 46 -4.03 8.21 -10.33
N LEU A 47 -2.73 7.91 -10.30
CA LEU A 47 -2.25 6.55 -10.06
C LEU A 47 -1.91 6.40 -8.57
N LEU A 48 -2.67 5.57 -7.86
CA LEU A 48 -2.46 5.30 -6.45
C LEU A 48 -2.05 3.84 -6.27
N TRP A 49 -0.78 3.58 -5.97
CA TRP A 49 -0.26 2.21 -5.86
C TRP A 49 0.61 2.04 -4.62
N GLY A 50 0.19 1.16 -3.72
CA GLY A 50 0.82 0.94 -2.42
C GLY A 50 0.37 -0.38 -1.78
N GLY A 51 0.83 -0.64 -0.56
CA GLY A 51 0.54 -1.87 0.18
C GLY A 51 1.72 -2.81 0.41
N PRO A 52 2.63 -3.09 -0.56
CA PRO A 52 3.73 -4.03 -0.34
C PRO A 52 4.60 -3.73 0.90
N ASN A 53 4.94 -2.46 1.13
CA ASN A 53 5.77 -2.08 2.27
C ASN A 53 5.07 -2.28 3.62
N ASP A 54 3.74 -2.18 3.68
CA ASP A 54 2.96 -2.52 4.87
C ASP A 54 3.05 -4.02 5.17
N ILE A 55 3.01 -4.86 4.13
CA ILE A 55 3.20 -6.31 4.26
C ILE A 55 4.61 -6.64 4.73
N PHE A 56 5.64 -6.06 4.11
CA PHE A 56 7.03 -6.29 4.52
C PHE A 56 7.28 -5.84 5.97
N LEU A 57 6.74 -4.68 6.37
CA LEU A 57 6.80 -4.24 7.77
C LEU A 57 6.07 -5.20 8.70
N GLY A 58 4.88 -5.66 8.30
CA GLY A 58 4.08 -6.61 9.05
C GLY A 58 4.80 -7.94 9.26
N LEU A 59 5.48 -8.47 8.25
CA LEU A 59 6.28 -9.69 8.38
C LEU A 59 7.42 -9.50 9.38
N ALA A 60 8.04 -8.32 9.40
CA ALA A 60 9.16 -8.04 10.29
C ALA A 60 8.73 -7.72 11.73
N THR A 61 7.52 -7.20 11.95
CA THR A 61 7.07 -6.67 13.26
C THR A 61 5.87 -7.38 13.87
N ARG A 62 5.03 -8.01 13.05
CA ARG A 62 3.76 -8.68 13.40
C ARG A 62 3.54 -9.98 12.60
N PRO A 63 4.52 -10.90 12.49
CA PRO A 63 4.42 -12.06 11.59
C PRO A 63 3.25 -13.01 11.90
N ASN A 64 2.76 -13.01 13.15
CA ASN A 64 1.65 -13.86 13.59
C ASN A 64 0.26 -13.19 13.43
N ASP A 65 0.19 -11.98 12.88
CA ASP A 65 -1.04 -11.18 12.79
C ASP A 65 -1.20 -10.51 11.41
N MET A 66 -0.86 -11.25 10.35
CA MET A 66 -0.88 -10.74 8.98
C MET A 66 -2.28 -10.34 8.49
N LEU A 67 -3.34 -10.92 9.04
CA LEU A 67 -4.71 -10.50 8.70
C LEU A 67 -4.97 -9.05 9.14
N THR A 68 -4.56 -8.68 10.35
CA THR A 68 -4.67 -7.29 10.83
C THR A 68 -3.77 -6.36 10.02
N VAL A 69 -2.55 -6.79 9.67
CA VAL A 69 -1.65 -6.02 8.79
C VAL A 69 -2.32 -5.71 7.44
N ILE A 70 -2.93 -6.71 6.80
CA ILE A 70 -3.63 -6.55 5.51
C ILE A 70 -4.79 -5.57 5.67
N ASN A 71 -5.61 -5.73 6.72
CA ASN A 71 -6.74 -4.83 6.98
C ASN A 71 -6.31 -3.39 7.26
N ASP A 72 -5.24 -3.19 8.04
CA ASP A 72 -4.65 -1.86 8.29
C ASP A 72 -4.22 -1.21 6.97
N ALA A 73 -3.54 -1.97 6.09
CA ALA A 73 -3.06 -1.48 4.79
C ALA A 73 -4.22 -1.14 3.84
N LEU A 74 -5.29 -1.94 3.81
CA LEU A 74 -6.51 -1.66 3.06
C LEU A 74 -7.24 -0.43 3.60
N GLY A 75 -7.32 -0.26 4.92
CA GLY A 75 -7.89 0.93 5.55
C GLY A 75 -7.10 2.20 5.22
N ALA A 76 -5.77 2.12 5.21
CA ALA A 76 -4.92 3.23 4.77
C ALA A 76 -5.14 3.57 3.29
N MET A 77 -5.28 2.55 2.42
CA MET A 77 -5.62 2.76 1.01
C MET A 77 -6.97 3.45 0.84
N ALA A 78 -8.00 2.99 1.57
CA ALA A 78 -9.33 3.61 1.57
C ALA A 78 -9.27 5.10 1.95
N SER A 79 -8.56 5.42 3.02
CA SER A 79 -8.39 6.80 3.49
C SER A 79 -7.67 7.68 2.46
N ASN A 80 -6.67 7.15 1.77
CA ASN A 80 -5.98 7.86 0.69
C ASN A 80 -6.90 8.15 -0.49
N ILE A 81 -7.69 7.17 -0.93
CA ILE A 81 -8.68 7.34 -2.01
C ILE A 81 -9.70 8.42 -1.61
N GLN A 82 -10.24 8.35 -0.40
CA GLN A 82 -11.19 9.34 0.12
C GLN A 82 -10.57 10.74 0.21
N THR A 83 -9.28 10.84 0.56
CA THR A 83 -8.58 12.14 0.60
C THR A 83 -8.44 12.73 -0.80
N LEU A 84 -8.09 11.94 -1.81
CA LEU A 84 -8.05 12.38 -3.20
C LEU A 84 -9.44 12.77 -3.71
N ALA A 85 -10.47 11.97 -3.41
CA ALA A 85 -11.85 12.32 -3.75
C ALA A 85 -12.30 13.63 -3.09
N GLY A 86 -11.85 13.91 -1.85
CA GLY A 86 -12.08 15.18 -1.16
C GLY A 86 -11.32 16.37 -1.76
N LEU A 87 -10.36 16.13 -2.65
CA LEU A 87 -9.71 17.14 -3.50
C LEU A 87 -10.41 17.27 -4.87
N ASP A 88 -11.58 16.67 -5.08
CA ASP A 88 -12.30 16.60 -6.37
C ASP A 88 -11.61 15.71 -7.43
N ALA A 89 -10.82 14.71 -7.02
CA ALA A 89 -10.32 13.71 -7.96
C ALA A 89 -11.45 12.78 -8.44
N GLU A 90 -11.74 12.80 -9.75
CA GLU A 90 -12.79 11.96 -10.36
C GLU A 90 -12.26 10.64 -10.95
N HIS A 91 -10.96 10.57 -11.26
CA HIS A 91 -10.35 9.41 -11.89
C HIS A 91 -9.15 8.93 -11.08
N ILE A 92 -9.31 7.79 -10.41
CA ILE A 92 -8.26 7.17 -9.59
C ILE A 92 -8.06 5.72 -10.05
N LEU A 93 -6.90 5.43 -10.61
CA LEU A 93 -6.46 4.08 -10.92
C LEU A 93 -5.73 3.50 -9.71
N VAL A 94 -6.25 2.39 -9.17
CA VAL A 94 -5.66 1.67 -8.03
C VAL A 94 -5.26 0.26 -8.47
N PRO A 95 -4.00 0.01 -8.83
CA PRO A 95 -3.56 -1.32 -9.22
C PRO A 95 -3.53 -2.28 -8.04
N GLY A 96 -3.76 -3.56 -8.31
CA GLY A 96 -3.50 -4.62 -7.35
C GLY A 96 -2.02 -4.72 -6.95
N MET A 97 -1.78 -5.35 -5.82
CA MET A 97 -0.46 -5.78 -5.37
C MET A 97 0.14 -6.79 -6.37
N PRO A 98 1.40 -6.60 -6.81
CA PRO A 98 2.16 -7.65 -7.47
C PRO A 98 2.25 -8.92 -6.62
N ASP A 99 2.46 -10.07 -7.25
CA ASP A 99 2.73 -11.31 -6.53
C ASP A 99 4.09 -11.23 -5.80
N LEU A 100 4.03 -10.97 -4.49
CA LEU A 100 5.23 -10.85 -3.65
C LEU A 100 5.99 -12.17 -3.53
N GLY A 101 5.33 -13.31 -3.76
CA GLY A 101 5.98 -14.62 -3.81
C GLY A 101 6.89 -14.82 -5.01
N LYS A 102 6.80 -13.95 -6.02
CA LYS A 102 7.71 -13.93 -7.19
C LYS A 102 8.86 -12.94 -7.05
N THR A 103 8.98 -12.26 -5.91
CA THR A 103 10.14 -11.41 -5.65
C THR A 103 11.40 -12.26 -5.50
N PRO A 104 12.59 -11.75 -5.90
CA PRO A 104 13.85 -12.46 -5.73
C PRO A 104 14.09 -12.91 -4.27
N GLU A 105 13.71 -12.07 -3.30
CA GLU A 105 13.82 -12.35 -1.87
C GLU A 105 12.94 -13.55 -1.45
N ALA A 106 11.65 -13.54 -1.80
CA ALA A 106 10.74 -14.63 -1.45
C ALA A 106 11.14 -15.95 -2.13
N LEU A 107 11.65 -15.89 -3.36
CA LEU A 107 12.20 -17.06 -4.06
C LEU A 107 13.47 -17.60 -3.37
N ALA A 108 14.37 -16.71 -2.93
CA ALA A 108 15.59 -17.09 -2.21
C ALA A 108 15.30 -17.69 -0.83
N ALA A 109 14.23 -17.26 -0.16
CA ALA A 109 13.77 -17.80 1.11
C ALA A 109 13.16 -19.22 1.01
N GLY A 110 12.91 -19.71 -0.21
CA GLY A 110 12.46 -21.07 -0.49
C GLY A 110 10.97 -21.17 -0.82
N PRO A 111 10.53 -22.36 -1.30
CA PRO A 111 9.21 -22.53 -1.91
C PRO A 111 8.04 -22.27 -0.94
N VAL A 112 8.20 -22.59 0.34
CA VAL A 112 7.16 -22.36 1.37
C VAL A 112 6.91 -20.86 1.58
N VAL A 113 7.98 -20.07 1.69
CA VAL A 113 7.88 -18.62 1.86
C VAL A 113 7.34 -17.97 0.59
N SER A 114 7.83 -18.40 -0.58
CA SER A 114 7.31 -17.94 -1.89
C SER A 114 5.81 -18.15 -2.00
N GLU A 115 5.30 -19.35 -1.70
CA GLU A 115 3.86 -19.64 -1.74
C GLU A 115 3.06 -18.80 -0.73
N GLN A 116 3.53 -18.69 0.52
CA GLN A 116 2.88 -17.89 1.55
C GLN A 116 2.76 -16.41 1.13
N MET A 117 3.81 -15.85 0.53
CA MET A 117 3.83 -14.47 0.05
C MET A 117 2.88 -14.26 -1.15
N SER A 118 2.77 -15.24 -2.05
CA SER A 118 1.76 -15.23 -3.12
C SER A 118 0.34 -15.23 -2.56
N GLN A 119 0.06 -16.05 -1.54
CA GLN A 119 -1.25 -16.08 -0.88
C GLN A 119 -1.59 -14.75 -0.19
N ILE A 120 -0.63 -14.14 0.53
CA ILE A 120 -0.81 -12.82 1.13
C ILE A 120 -1.15 -11.76 0.07
N SER A 121 -0.44 -11.78 -1.06
CA SER A 121 -0.71 -10.86 -2.19
C SER A 121 -2.11 -11.04 -2.75
N ALA A 122 -2.56 -12.30 -2.91
CA ALA A 122 -3.90 -12.62 -3.38
C ALA A 122 -4.99 -12.17 -2.39
N PHE A 123 -4.78 -12.35 -1.08
CA PHE A 123 -5.73 -11.90 -0.06
C PHE A 123 -5.84 -10.38 -0.01
N TYR A 124 -4.72 -9.66 -0.10
CA TYR A 124 -4.74 -8.20 -0.22
C TYR A 124 -5.56 -7.78 -1.46
N ASN A 125 -5.31 -8.39 -2.62
CA ASN A 125 -6.01 -8.05 -3.85
C ASN A 125 -7.51 -8.35 -3.80
N LEU A 126 -7.92 -9.45 -3.15
CA LEU A 126 -9.33 -9.74 -2.92
C LEU A 126 -9.99 -8.67 -2.03
N GLY A 127 -9.32 -8.28 -0.95
CA GLY A 127 -9.80 -7.21 -0.07
C GLY A 127 -9.85 -5.84 -0.76
N LEU A 128 -8.86 -5.54 -1.60
CA LEU A 128 -8.80 -4.31 -2.40
C LEU A 128 -9.96 -4.24 -3.39
N ALA A 129 -10.25 -5.32 -4.11
CA ALA A 129 -11.39 -5.36 -5.02
C ALA A 129 -12.71 -5.07 -4.28
N GLY A 130 -12.93 -5.73 -3.13
CA GLY A 130 -14.11 -5.49 -2.30
C GLY A 130 -14.17 -4.06 -1.74
N LEU A 131 -13.02 -3.46 -1.41
CA LEU A 131 -12.93 -2.07 -0.97
C LEU A 131 -13.34 -1.09 -2.09
N LEU A 132 -12.80 -1.27 -3.29
CA LEU A 132 -13.12 -0.41 -4.43
C LEU A 132 -14.61 -0.52 -4.80
N ASP A 133 -15.17 -1.73 -4.83
CA ASP A 133 -16.61 -1.96 -5.04
C ASP A 133 -17.51 -1.25 -4.00
N MET A 134 -17.00 -1.03 -2.78
CA MET A 134 -17.73 -0.27 -1.75
C MET A 134 -17.63 1.23 -1.95
N LEU A 135 -16.47 1.73 -2.39
CA LEU A 135 -16.22 3.16 -2.59
C LEU A 135 -16.87 3.71 -3.87
N ASP A 136 -17.05 2.86 -4.89
CA ASP A 136 -17.70 3.23 -6.15
C ASP A 136 -19.24 3.30 -6.07
N ARG A 137 -19.84 2.98 -4.92
CA ARG A 137 -21.29 3.06 -4.75
C ARG A 137 -21.75 4.52 -4.61
N PRO A 138 -22.84 4.92 -5.30
CA PRO A 138 -23.38 6.27 -5.24
C PRO A 138 -24.02 6.60 -3.89
#